data_AF-A0A6C9JFT7-F1
#
_entry.id   AF-A0A6C9JFT7-F1
#
_cell.length_a   1.000
_cell.length_b   1.000
_cell.length_c   1.000
_cell.angle_alpha   90.00
_cell.angle_beta   90.00
_cell.angle_gamma   90.00
#
_symmetry.space_group_name_H-M   'P 1'
#
loop_
_entity.id
_entity.type
_entity.pdbx_description
1 polymer ?
#
loop_
_entity_poly.entity_id
_entity_poly.type
_entity_poly.pdbx_seq_one_letter_code
_entity_poly.pdbx_strand_id
1 'polypeptide(L)' 'RRDANRERQDIVTLVKRQLTREISEGRFSASREAVKREVERRVKERMILSRNRNYSRLATASP' A
#
# COMPACT_ATOMS: atom_id res chain seq x y z
N ARG A 1 -18.00 7.48 -1.63
CA ARG A 1 -17.08 7.17 -0.51
C ARG A 1 -16.86 5.66 -0.27
N ARG A 2 -17.51 4.74 -1.01
CA ARG A 2 -17.30 3.28 -0.86
C ARG A 2 -15.97 2.80 -1.47
N ASP A 3 -15.53 3.46 -2.53
CA ASP A 3 -14.36 3.10 -3.33
C ASP A 3 -13.04 3.29 -2.58
N ALA A 4 -12.91 4.39 -1.83
CA ALA A 4 -11.72 4.69 -1.03
C ALA A 4 -11.46 3.63 0.06
N ASN A 5 -12.52 3.03 0.62
CA ASN A 5 -12.39 2.00 1.64
C ASN A 5 -12.01 0.65 1.02
N ARG A 6 -12.54 0.35 -0.18
CA ARG A 6 -12.17 -0.83 -0.97
C ARG A 6 -10.72 -0.78 -1.44
N GLU A 7 -10.26 0.37 -1.93
CA GLU A 7 -8.87 0.61 -2.33
C GLU A 7 -7.91 0.44 -1.15
N ARG A 8 -8.27 0.97 0.03
CA ARG A 8 -7.48 0.77 1.24
C ARG A 8 -7.38 -0.71 1.62
N GLN A 9 -8.48 -1.45 1.56
CA GLN A 9 -8.48 -2.88 1.88
C GLN A 9 -7.63 -3.70 0.89
N ASP A 10 -7.69 -3.37 -0.40
CA ASP A 10 -6.89 -4.02 -1.43
C ASP A 10 -5.38 -3.78 -1.20
N ILE A 11 -5.00 -2.52 -0.94
CA ILE A 11 -3.62 -2.14 -0.62
C ILE A 11 -3.13 -2.88 0.63
N VAL A 12 -3.92 -2.94 1.70
CA VAL A 12 -3.58 -3.68 2.92
C VAL A 12 -3.36 -5.17 2.63
N THR A 13 -4.22 -5.76 1.81
CA THR A 13 -4.15 -7.18 1.44
C THR A 13 -2.88 -7.47 0.66
N LEU A 14 -2.54 -6.60 -0.29
CA LEU A 14 -1.34 -6.71 -1.10
C LEU A 14 -0.07 -6.54 -0.25
N VAL A 15 -0.04 -5.53 0.64
CA VAL A 15 1.08 -5.29 1.57
C VAL A 15 1.31 -6.48 2.48
N LYS A 16 0.25 -7.05 3.07
CA LYS A 16 0.37 -8.26 3.90
C LYS A 16 0.97 -9.43 3.11
N ARG A 17 0.49 -9.68 1.89
CA ARG A 17 0.99 -10.78 1.04
C ARG A 17 2.47 -10.61 0.70
N GLN A 18 2.93 -9.40 0.41
CA GLN A 18 4.34 -9.12 0.15
C GLN A 18 5.21 -9.34 1.39
N LEU A 19 4.80 -8.77 2.53
CA LEU A 19 5.51 -8.95 3.79
C LEU A 19 5.61 -10.41 4.20
N THR A 20 4.54 -11.20 4.06
CA THR A 20 4.58 -12.65 4.31
C THR A 20 5.64 -13.35 3.44
N ARG A 21 5.76 -12.95 2.18
CA ARG A 21 6.76 -13.52 1.27
C ARG A 21 8.18 -13.09 1.65
N GLU A 22 8.39 -11.81 1.98
CA GLU A 22 9.69 -11.31 2.42
C GLU A 22 10.15 -11.93 3.75
N ILE A 23 9.22 -12.20 4.66
CA ILE A 23 9.48 -12.94 5.90
C ILE A 23 9.88 -14.39 5.57
N SER A 24 9.13 -15.05 4.68
CA SER A 24 9.45 -16.43 4.26
C SER A 24 10.78 -16.54 3.52
N GLU A 25 11.17 -15.49 2.79
CA GLU A 25 12.44 -15.41 2.08
C GLU A 25 13.60 -14.92 2.99
N GLY A 26 13.34 -14.67 4.28
CA GLY A 26 14.34 -14.21 5.25
C GLY A 26 14.83 -12.77 5.04
N ARG A 27 14.25 -12.05 4.09
CA ARG A 27 14.58 -10.64 3.79
C ARG A 27 13.96 -9.65 4.79
N PHE A 28 12.95 -10.10 5.53
CA PHE A 28 12.33 -9.34 6.59
C PHE A 28 12.31 -10.15 7.89
N SER A 29 13.33 -9.96 8.73
CA SER A 29 13.42 -10.55 10.07
C SER A 29 13.20 -9.47 11.13
N ALA A 30 11.94 -9.17 11.44
CA ALA A 30 11.62 -8.16 12.43
C ALA A 30 10.56 -8.67 13.42
N SER A 31 10.57 -8.14 14.64
CA SER A 31 9.58 -8.45 15.68
C SER A 31 8.16 -8.11 15.22
N ARG A 32 7.14 -8.73 15.83
CA ARG A 32 5.72 -8.53 15.51
C ARG A 32 5.30 -7.05 15.49
N GLU A 33 5.92 -6.22 16.33
CA GLU A 33 5.70 -4.77 16.36
C GLU A 33 6.30 -4.04 15.15
N ALA A 34 7.48 -4.48 14.68
CA ALA A 34 8.11 -3.93 13.50
C ALA A 34 7.31 -4.30 12.23
N VAL A 35 6.78 -5.53 12.16
CA VAL A 35 5.83 -5.94 11.11
C VAL A 35 4.62 -5.00 11.08
N LYS A 36 4.04 -4.69 12.24
CA LYS A 36 2.87 -3.80 12.33
C LYS A 36 3.19 -2.40 11.81
N ARG A 37 4.29 -1.80 12.25
CA ARG A 37 4.74 -0.48 11.77
C ARG A 37 5.03 -0.49 10.27
N GLU A 38 5.64 -1.56 9.76
CA GLU A 38 5.97 -1.69 8.33
C GLU A 38 4.71 -1.79 7.47
N VAL A 39 3.68 -2.53 7.93
CA VAL A 39 2.38 -2.58 7.27
C VAL A 39 1.78 -1.17 7.20
N GLU A 40 1.75 -0.43 8.32
CA GLU A 40 1.18 0.92 8.36
C GLU A 40 1.93 1.89 7.44
N ARG A 41 3.27 1.82 7.44
CA ARG A 41 4.15 2.63 6.59
C ARG A 41 3.89 2.35 5.11
N ARG A 42 3.98 1.08 4.68
CA ARG A 42 3.80 0.70 3.27
C ARG A 42 2.39 0.96 2.75
N VAL A 43 1.37 0.78 3.60
CA VAL A 43 -0.01 1.14 3.26
C VAL A 43 -0.11 2.66 3.03
N LYS A 44 0.50 3.49 3.88
CA LYS A 44 0.51 4.94 3.70
C LYS A 44 1.23 5.36 2.41
N GLU A 45 2.41 4.81 2.15
CA GLU A 45 3.19 5.09 0.92
C GLU A 45 2.39 4.68 -0.34
N ARG A 46 1.78 3.49 -0.31
CA ARG A 46 0.94 3.02 -1.43
C ARG A 46 -0.35 3.79 -1.60
N MET A 47 -1.00 4.23 -0.52
CA MET A 47 -2.18 5.09 -0.60
C MET A 47 -1.83 6.43 -1.28
N ILE A 48 -0.65 6.98 -1.03
CA ILE A 48 -0.19 8.20 -1.71
C ILE A 48 0.07 7.92 -3.19
N LEU A 49 0.79 6.85 -3.53
CA LEU A 49 1.06 6.47 -4.91
C LEU A 49 -0.22 6.13 -5.70
N SER A 50 -1.15 5.39 -5.09
CA SER A 50 -2.45 5.04 -5.66
C SER A 50 -3.28 6.29 -5.93
N ARG A 51 -3.35 7.19 -4.95
CA ARG A 51 -4.02 8.49 -5.11
C ARG A 51 -3.35 9.36 -6.17
N ASN A 52 -2.02 9.42 -6.22
CA ASN A 52 -1.29 10.22 -7.22
C ASN A 52 -1.54 9.68 -8.64
N ARG A 53 -1.56 8.36 -8.81
CA ARG A 53 -1.90 7.71 -10.08
C ARG A 53 -3.36 7.96 -10.50
N ASN A 54 -4.25 8.21 -9.53
CA ASN A 54 -5.63 8.63 -9.78
C ASN A 54 -5.77 10.15 -10.06
N TYR A 55 -4.80 10.97 -9.64
CA TYR A 55 -4.71 12.40 -9.98
C TYR A 55 -4.09 12.65 -11.37
N SER A 56 -3.24 11.76 -11.89
CA SER A 56 -2.67 11.88 -13.24
C SER A 56 -3.68 11.70 -14.37
N ARG A 57 -4.94 11.30 -14.12
CA ARG A 57 -6.02 11.28 -15.13
C ARG A 57 -6.77 12.61 -15.29
N LEU A 58 -6.45 13.63 -14.49
CA LEU A 58 -6.97 14.99 -14.67
C LEU A 58 -5.97 15.97 -15.33
N ALA A 59 -4.78 15.49 -15.71
CA ALA A 59 -3.81 16.28 -16.49
C ALA A 59 -3.95 16.07 -18.01
N THR A 60 -5.18 15.84 -18.49
CA THR A 60 -5.56 16.01 -19.91
C THR A 60 -6.94 16.67 -19.98
N ALA A 61 -7.08 17.86 -19.39
CA ALA A 61 -7.99 18.86 -19.92
C ALA A 61 -7.11 19.87 -20.66
N SER A 62 -7.04 19.71 -21.98
CA SER A 62 -6.30 20.53 -22.96
C SER A 62 -6.72 22.02 -22.90
N PRO A 63 -5.95 22.97 -23.47
CA PRO A 63 -5.61 23.02 -24.91
C PRO A 63 -4.22 22.50 -25.29
#